data_AF-A0A7V3SP34-F1
#
_entry.id   AF-A0A7V3SP34-F1
#
_cell.length_a   1.000
_cell.length_b   1.000
_cell.length_c   1.000
_cell.angle_alpha   90.00
_cell.angle_beta   90.00
_cell.angle_gamma   90.00
#
_symmetry.space_group_name_H-M   'P 1'
#
loop_
_entity.id
_entity.type
_entity.pdbx_description
1 polymer ?
#
loop_
_entity_poly.entity_id
_entity_poly.type
_entity_poly.pdbx_seq_one_letter_code
_entity_poly.pdbx_strand_id
1 'polypeptide(L)'
;MATWYVWTMDDTGAGGSDMVEAMRRACAFLQSRGVRMTLFVVPKPSGQPISEEWVDALREAHEAGHDLQLHGLTHEDCFEFGPPNWPATDIMPSFIEEFERRRE
;
A
#
# COMPACT_ATOMS: atom_id res chain seq x y z
N MET A 1 1.59 -12.21 29.52
CA MET A 1 2.40 -11.48 28.53
C MET A 1 1.49 -10.51 27.80
N ALA A 2 1.95 -9.29 27.50
CA ALA A 2 1.20 -8.38 26.65
C ALA A 2 1.33 -8.83 25.18
N THR A 3 0.26 -8.67 24.40
CA THR A 3 0.26 -8.92 22.94
C THR A 3 0.32 -7.56 22.25
N TRP A 4 1.22 -7.42 21.28
CA TRP A 4 1.38 -6.21 20.47
C TRP A 4 0.76 -6.42 19.09
N TYR A 5 0.16 -5.38 18.57
CA TYR A 5 -0.43 -5.35 17.23
C TYR A 5 0.15 -4.17 16.46
N VAL A 6 0.30 -4.34 15.15
CA VAL A 6 0.70 -3.29 14.22
C VAL A 6 -0.44 -3.10 13.23
N TRP A 7 -0.74 -1.83 12.92
CA TRP A 7 -1.70 -1.47 11.89
C TRP A 7 -0.96 -1.12 10.62
N THR A 8 -1.37 -1.72 9.51
CA THR A 8 -0.86 -1.45 8.17
C THR A 8 -2.01 -1.18 7.21
N MET A 9 -1.74 -0.48 6.11
CA MET A 9 -2.65 -0.33 4.98
C MET A 9 -1.86 -0.44 3.69
N ASP A 10 -2.31 -1.37 2.87
CA ASP A 10 -1.68 -1.75 1.62
C ASP A 10 -2.30 -0.93 0.48
N ASP A 11 -1.64 -0.94 -0.68
CA ASP A 11 -2.06 -0.23 -1.90
C ASP A 11 -2.23 1.29 -1.76
N THR A 12 -1.57 1.92 -0.80
CA THR A 12 -1.64 3.37 -0.62
C THR A 12 -1.04 4.06 -1.84
N GLY A 13 -1.77 5.00 -2.45
CA GLY A 13 -1.39 5.61 -3.73
C GLY A 13 -2.21 5.10 -4.91
N ALA A 14 -2.90 3.95 -4.78
CA ALA A 14 -3.87 3.50 -5.77
C ALA A 14 -5.24 4.16 -5.57
N GLY A 15 -5.98 4.37 -6.67
CA GLY A 15 -7.31 4.99 -6.65
C GLY A 15 -7.29 6.53 -6.69
N GLY A 16 -8.48 7.13 -6.61
CA GLY A 16 -8.69 8.56 -6.74
C GLY A 16 -8.82 9.31 -5.41
N SER A 17 -9.36 10.53 -5.46
CA SER A 17 -9.54 11.41 -4.29
C SER A 17 -10.41 10.80 -3.19
N ASP A 18 -11.32 9.89 -3.53
CA ASP A 18 -12.12 9.13 -2.56
C ASP A 18 -11.25 8.21 -1.67
N MET A 19 -10.22 7.59 -2.26
CA MET A 19 -9.25 6.78 -1.52
C MET A 19 -8.29 7.63 -0.69
N VAL A 20 -7.90 8.80 -1.20
CA VAL A 20 -7.12 9.79 -0.42
C VAL A 20 -7.88 10.17 0.86
N GLU A 21 -9.16 10.52 0.72
CA GLU A 21 -10.00 10.89 1.86
C GLU A 21 -10.25 9.72 2.81
N ALA A 22 -10.40 8.50 2.29
CA ALA A 22 -10.50 7.30 3.12
C ALA A 22 -9.23 7.08 3.95
N MET A 23 -8.04 7.22 3.34
CA MET A 23 -6.74 7.12 4.02
C MET A 23 -6.60 8.18 5.11
N ARG A 24 -6.89 9.45 4.80
CA ARG A 24 -6.87 10.56 5.78
C ARG A 24 -7.75 10.27 6.98
N ARG A 25 -8.98 9.78 6.75
CA ARG A 25 -9.93 9.42 7.82
C ARG A 25 -9.41 8.28 8.69
N ALA A 26 -8.77 7.28 8.10
CA ALA A 26 -8.15 6.18 8.84
C ALA A 26 -6.99 6.68 9.72
N CYS A 27 -6.10 7.50 9.15
CA CYS A 27 -5.01 8.14 9.88
C CYS A 27 -5.55 8.96 11.07
N ALA A 28 -6.51 9.87 10.84
CA ALA A 28 -7.11 10.69 11.89
C ALA A 28 -7.78 9.83 12.99
N PHE A 29 -8.46 8.75 12.60
CA PHE A 29 -9.09 7.84 13.55
C PHE A 29 -8.08 7.15 14.47
N LEU A 30 -6.97 6.64 13.93
CA LEU A 30 -5.91 5.99 14.72
C LEU A 30 -5.16 7.03 15.58
N GLN A 31 -4.87 8.21 15.02
CA GLN A 31 -4.24 9.31 15.74
C GLN A 31 -5.05 9.72 16.96
N SER A 32 -6.38 9.81 16.85
CA SER A 32 -7.27 10.13 17.98
C SER A 32 -7.21 9.10 19.12
N ARG A 33 -6.64 7.91 18.88
CA ARG A 33 -6.42 6.83 19.85
C ARG A 33 -4.95 6.70 20.28
N GLY A 34 -4.10 7.64 19.86
CA GLY A 34 -2.66 7.58 20.14
C GLY A 34 -1.92 6.50 19.35
N VAL A 35 -2.52 5.97 18.28
CA VAL A 35 -1.95 4.92 17.43
C VAL A 35 -1.42 5.52 16.13
N ARG A 36 -0.39 4.90 15.56
CA ARG A 36 0.14 5.16 14.21
C ARG A 36 0.08 3.88 13.39
N MET A 37 0.15 4.02 12.08
CA MET A 37 0.12 2.90 11.14
C MET A 37 1.23 3.05 10.10
N THR A 38 1.59 1.93 9.48
CA THR A 38 2.45 1.89 8.31
C THR A 38 1.59 1.89 7.05
N LEU A 39 1.85 2.85 6.16
CA LEU A 39 1.25 2.94 4.83
C LEU A 39 2.21 2.29 3.84
N PHE A 40 1.78 1.21 3.21
CA PHE A 40 2.50 0.55 2.15
C PHE A 40 2.13 1.22 0.81
N VAL A 41 3.06 2.03 0.31
CA VAL A 41 2.85 2.96 -0.80
C VAL A 41 3.29 2.36 -2.13
N VAL A 42 2.42 2.47 -3.14
CA VAL A 42 2.71 2.20 -4.55
C VAL A 42 2.93 3.54 -5.27
N PRO A 43 4.17 3.93 -5.63
CA PRO A 43 4.43 5.25 -6.20
C PRO A 43 3.95 5.43 -7.64
N LYS A 44 3.79 4.34 -8.39
CA LYS A 44 3.37 4.37 -9.79
C LYS A 44 2.30 3.31 -10.12
N PRO A 45 1.13 3.31 -9.46
CA PRO A 45 0.12 2.30 -9.73
C PRO A 45 -0.24 2.30 -11.22
N SER A 46 -0.28 1.12 -11.85
CA SER A 46 -0.52 1.00 -13.30
C SER A 46 0.50 1.77 -14.18
N GLY A 47 1.73 1.95 -13.68
CA GLY A 47 2.84 2.58 -14.39
C GLY A 47 2.83 4.11 -14.40
N GLN A 48 1.77 4.76 -13.89
CA GLN A 48 1.65 6.22 -13.83
C GLN A 48 1.97 6.74 -12.43
N PRO A 49 2.74 7.83 -12.27
CA PRO A 49 2.97 8.44 -10.97
C PRO A 49 1.66 8.77 -10.25
N ILE A 50 1.64 8.57 -8.93
CA ILE A 50 0.53 9.04 -8.08
C ILE A 50 0.29 10.54 -8.25
N SER A 51 -0.96 10.96 -8.03
CA SER A 51 -1.35 12.37 -8.13
C SER A 51 -0.65 13.25 -7.09
N GLU A 52 -0.57 14.56 -7.34
CA GLU A 52 -0.07 15.53 -6.36
C GLU A 52 -0.87 15.49 -5.06
N GLU A 53 -2.19 15.28 -5.14
CA GLU A 53 -3.05 15.10 -3.99
C GLU A 53 -2.62 13.91 -3.11
N TRP A 54 -2.26 12.77 -3.73
CA TRP A 54 -1.70 11.63 -3.01
C TRP A 54 -0.37 11.96 -2.36
N VAL A 55 0.52 12.67 -3.07
CA VAL A 55 1.83 13.08 -2.52
C VAL A 55 1.65 13.96 -1.29
N ASP A 56 0.75 14.93 -1.34
CA ASP A 56 0.47 15.84 -0.22
C ASP A 56 -0.14 15.09 0.96
N ALA A 57 -1.11 14.20 0.72
CA ALA A 57 -1.70 13.38 1.78
C ALA A 57 -0.69 12.43 2.44
N LEU A 58 0.25 11.86 1.68
CA LEU A 58 1.33 11.03 2.22
C LEU A 58 2.32 11.84 3.05
N ARG A 59 2.64 13.07 2.63
CA ARG A 59 3.47 14.01 3.42
C ARG A 59 2.79 14.36 4.74
N GLU A 60 1.50 14.72 4.70
CA GLU A 60 0.70 14.99 5.90
C GLU A 60 0.71 13.79 6.87
N ALA A 61 0.52 12.58 6.35
CA ALA A 61 0.55 11.36 7.17
C ALA A 61 1.93 11.14 7.80
N HIS A 62 3.01 11.31 7.03
CA HIS A 62 4.37 11.20 7.53
C HIS A 62 4.69 12.23 8.63
N GLU A 63 4.33 13.49 8.40
CA GLU A 63 4.50 14.57 9.38
C GLU A 63 3.72 14.31 10.68
N ALA A 64 2.57 13.64 10.59
CA ALA A 64 1.79 13.24 11.75
C ALA A 64 2.33 11.97 12.47
N GLY A 65 3.42 11.39 11.97
CA GLY A 65 4.14 10.27 12.57
C GLY A 65 3.68 8.88 12.09
N HIS A 66 2.98 8.81 10.96
CA HIS A 66 2.79 7.53 10.27
C HIS A 66 4.06 7.11 9.55
N ASP A 67 4.25 5.79 9.42
CA ASP A 67 5.37 5.21 8.70
C ASP A 67 4.98 5.00 7.23
N LEU A 68 5.91 5.24 6.30
CA LEU A 68 5.72 5.02 4.87
C LEU A 68 6.71 3.96 4.41
N GLN A 69 6.21 2.86 3.87
CA GLN A 69 7.02 1.75 3.36
C GLN A 69 6.67 1.49 1.90
N LEU A 70 7.61 0.94 1.13
CA LEU A 70 7.40 0.67 -0.29
C LEU A 70 6.58 -0.62 -0.48
N HIS A 71 5.51 -0.55 -1.27
CA HIS A 71 4.66 -1.69 -1.67
C HIS A 71 4.85 -2.08 -3.14
N GLY A 72 6.10 -2.08 -3.58
CA GLY A 72 6.45 -2.18 -5.00
C GLY A 72 6.29 -0.87 -5.76
N LEU A 73 6.94 -0.79 -6.94
CA LEU A 73 6.91 0.43 -7.74
C LEU A 73 5.56 0.64 -8.44
N THR A 74 5.06 -0.42 -9.08
CA THR A 74 3.85 -0.39 -9.92
C THR A 74 2.69 -1.20 -9.37
N HIS A 75 3.00 -2.16 -8.50
CA HIS A 75 2.07 -3.17 -8.01
C HIS A 75 1.38 -3.97 -9.15
N GLU A 76 2.03 -4.03 -10.32
CA GLU A 76 1.55 -4.76 -11.51
C GLU A 76 2.03 -6.22 -11.53
N ASP A 77 3.15 -6.52 -10.86
CA ASP A 77 3.96 -7.68 -11.21
C ASP A 77 4.89 -8.12 -10.08
N CYS A 78 4.36 -8.32 -8.88
CA CYS A 78 5.04 -9.12 -7.87
C CYS A 78 3.98 -9.67 -6.92
N PHE A 79 4.08 -10.96 -6.57
CA PHE A 79 3.36 -11.44 -5.42
C PHE A 79 3.76 -10.61 -4.20
N GLU A 80 2.77 -10.21 -3.43
CA GLU A 80 2.85 -9.29 -2.30
C GLU A 80 3.98 -9.64 -1.30
N PHE A 81 4.41 -10.93 -1.24
CA PHE A 81 5.45 -11.43 -0.33
C PHE A 81 6.37 -12.54 -0.89
N GLY A 82 6.96 -12.38 -2.08
CA GLY A 82 7.97 -13.32 -2.60
C GLY A 82 7.40 -14.32 -3.63
N PRO A 83 7.69 -15.64 -3.58
CA PRO A 83 7.10 -16.58 -4.54
C PRO A 83 5.57 -16.65 -4.39
N PRO A 84 4.85 -17.15 -5.42
CA PRO A 84 3.39 -17.15 -5.45
C PRO A 84 2.76 -17.67 -4.17
N ASN A 85 2.01 -16.81 -3.46
CA ASN A 85 1.12 -17.28 -2.40
C ASN A 85 -0.21 -17.70 -3.05
N TRP A 86 -0.79 -18.80 -2.54
CA TRP A 86 -2.01 -19.39 -3.09
C TRP A 86 -3.19 -18.38 -3.21
N PRO A 87 -3.43 -17.47 -2.25
CA PRO A 87 -4.52 -16.49 -2.38
C PRO A 87 -4.39 -15.56 -3.59
N ALA A 88 -3.20 -15.03 -3.87
CA ALA A 88 -3.00 -14.10 -4.98
C ALA A 88 -3.18 -14.79 -6.34
N THR A 89 -2.75 -16.05 -6.46
CA THR A 89 -2.89 -16.82 -7.71
C THR A 89 -4.31 -17.29 -7.99
N ASP A 90 -5.17 -17.39 -6.98
CA ASP A 90 -6.59 -17.74 -7.16
C ASP A 90 -7.38 -16.52 -7.66
N ILE A 91 -7.06 -15.32 -7.16
CA ILE A 91 -7.68 -14.05 -7.56
C ILE A 91 -7.26 -13.66 -8.99
N MET A 92 -5.96 -13.80 -9.31
CA MET A 92 -5.43 -13.41 -10.62
C MET A 92 -4.45 -14.47 -11.16
N PRO A 93 -4.95 -15.52 -11.82
CA PRO A 93 -4.12 -16.63 -12.32
C PRO A 93 -3.00 -16.21 -13.28
N SER A 94 -3.17 -15.11 -14.02
CA SER A 94 -2.18 -14.55 -14.95
C SER A 94 -0.89 -14.06 -14.28
N PHE A 95 -0.89 -13.85 -12.96
CA PHE A 95 0.31 -13.47 -12.22
C PHE A 95 1.43 -14.50 -12.31
N ILE A 96 1.11 -15.80 -12.46
CA ILE A 96 2.12 -16.84 -12.62
C ILE A 96 2.84 -16.68 -13.97
N GLU A 97 2.08 -16.50 -15.07
CA GLU A 97 2.66 -16.35 -16.41
C GLU A 97 3.52 -15.09 -16.52
N GLU A 98 3.06 -13.98 -15.94
CA GLU A 98 3.79 -12.71 -15.92
C GLU A 98 5.09 -12.80 -15.11
N PHE A 99 5.04 -13.46 -13.95
CA PHE A 99 6.22 -13.72 -13.12
C PHE A 99 7.25 -14.56 -13.86
N GLU A 100 6.83 -15.67 -14.47
CA GLU A 100 7.73 -16.56 -15.22
C GLU A 100 8.39 -15.82 -16.39
N ARG A 101 7.63 -14.99 -17.13
CA ARG A 101 8.16 -14.18 -18.25
C ARG A 101 9.26 -13.21 -17.84
N ARG A 102 9.20 -12.63 -16.63
CA ARG A 102 10.17 -11.62 -16.15
C ARG A 102 11.36 -12.21 -15.39
N ARG A 103 11.30 -13.51 -15.04
CA ARG A 103 12.37 -14.23 -14.32
C ARG A 103 13.58 -14.56 -15.22
N GLU A 104 13.36 -14.63 -16.52
CA GLU A 104 14.41 -14.84 -17.56
C GLU A 104 15.18 -13.54 -17.89
#